data_AF-A0A951D4J0-F1
#
_entry.id   AF-A0A951D4J0-F1
#
_cell.length_a   1.000
_cell.length_b   1.000
_cell.length_c   1.000
_cell.angle_alpha   90.00
_cell.angle_beta   90.00
_cell.angle_gamma   90.00
#
_symmetry.space_group_name_H-M   'P 1'
#
loop_
_entity.id
_entity.type
_entity.pdbx_description
1 polymer ?
#
loop_
_entity_poly.entity_id
_entity_poly.type
_entity_poly.pdbx_seq_one_letter_code
_entity_poly.pdbx_strand_id
1 'polypeptide(L)' 'MSVNQLMFRPATELAELVRAGELTARELVESSLRRIDELQPKINAFTHVAHESALR' A
#
# COMPACT_ATOMS: atom_id res chain seq x y z
N MET A 1 -10.30 -5.71 -5.65
CA MET A 1 -9.78 -6.38 -4.43
C MET A 1 -9.84 -5.40 -3.26
N SER A 2 -10.10 -5.82 -2.01
CA SER A 2 -10.08 -4.88 -0.88
C SER A 2 -8.64 -4.59 -0.44
N VAL A 3 -8.37 -3.34 -0.02
CA VAL A 3 -7.06 -2.87 0.45
C VAL A 3 -6.49 -3.77 1.55
N ASN A 4 -7.35 -4.21 2.47
CA ASN A 4 -6.94 -5.07 3.57
C ASN A 4 -6.34 -6.39 3.11
N GLN A 5 -6.85 -7.00 2.04
CA GLN A 5 -6.32 -8.28 1.57
C GLN A 5 -4.96 -8.14 0.88
N LEU A 6 -4.66 -7.00 0.24
CA LEU A 6 -3.36 -6.75 -0.37
C LEU A 6 -2.27 -6.56 0.68
N MET A 7 -2.57 -5.83 1.75
CA MET A 7 -1.59 -5.46 2.80
C MET A 7 -1.22 -6.62 3.74
N PHE A 8 -1.80 -7.81 3.54
CA PHE A 8 -1.42 -9.04 4.24
C PHE A 8 -0.74 -10.07 3.32
N ARG A 9 -0.51 -9.75 2.04
CA ARG A 9 0.21 -10.64 1.11
C ARG A 9 1.73 -10.47 1.25
N PRO A 10 2.52 -11.51 0.96
CA PRO A 10 3.97 -11.41 0.83
C PRO A 10 4.37 -10.39 -0.23
N ALA A 11 5.51 -9.71 -0.01
CA ALA A 11 6.06 -8.77 -0.97
C ALA A 11 6.39 -9.42 -2.33
N THR A 12 6.75 -10.71 -2.33
CA THR A 12 7.02 -11.48 -3.56
C THR A 12 5.77 -11.66 -4.41
N GLU A 13 4.64 -11.99 -3.80
CA GLU A 13 3.35 -12.11 -4.51
C GLU A 13 2.90 -10.75 -5.08
N LEU A 14 3.05 -9.67 -4.29
CA LEU A 14 2.72 -8.33 -4.77
C LEU A 14 3.60 -7.93 -5.96
N ALA A 15 4.88 -8.27 -5.94
CA ALA A 15 5.78 -8.02 -7.07
C ALA A 15 5.40 -8.84 -8.32
N GLU A 16 4.92 -10.08 -8.14
CA GLU A 16 4.39 -10.90 -9.23
C GLU A 16 3.13 -10.30 -9.84
N LEU A 17 2.17 -9.86 -9.02
CA LEU A 17 0.95 -9.19 -9.50
C LEU A 17 1.26 -7.92 -10.30
N VAL A 18 2.25 -7.14 -9.84
CA VAL A 18 2.70 -5.94 -10.56
C VAL A 18 3.36 -6.30 -11.89
N ARG A 19 4.21 -7.33 -11.91
CA ARG A 19 4.86 -7.81 -13.14
C ARG A 19 3.85 -8.38 -14.14
N ALA A 20 2.80 -9.04 -13.64
CA ALA A 20 1.72 -9.59 -14.45
C ALA A 20 0.76 -8.52 -14.98
N GLY A 21 0.82 -7.28 -14.47
CA GLY A 21 -0.08 -6.20 -14.84
C GLY A 21 -1.48 -6.31 -14.21
N GLU A 22 -1.66 -7.23 -13.24
CA GLU A 22 -2.91 -7.39 -12.49
C GLU A 22 -3.11 -6.31 -11.41
N LEU A 23 -2.02 -5.63 -11.05
CA LEU A 23 -2.00 -4.51 -10.11
C LEU A 23 -0.93 -3.52 -10.56
N THR A 24 -1.23 -2.23 -10.63
CA THR A 24 -0.19 -1.24 -10.93
C THR A 24 0.61 -0.90 -9.67
N ALA A 25 1.87 -0.49 -9.85
CA ALA A 25 2.70 0.01 -8.74
C ALA A 25 2.00 1.17 -8.00
N ARG A 26 1.32 2.04 -8.76
CA ARG A 26 0.56 3.16 -8.21
C ARG A 26 -0.60 2.69 -7.32
N GLU A 27 -1.43 1.77 -7.79
CA GLU A 27 -2.56 1.23 -7.01
C GLU A 27 -2.10 0.53 -5.72
N LEU A 28 -0.95 -0.16 -5.76
CA LEU A 28 -0.37 -0.80 -4.59
C LEU A 28 0.07 0.23 -3.54
N VAL A 29 0.75 1.30 -3.97
CA VAL A 29 1.18 2.39 -3.07
C VAL A 29 -0.02 3.15 -2.52
N GLU A 30 -0.99 3.53 -3.35
CA GLU A 30 -2.22 4.20 -2.90
C GLU A 30 -2.99 3.35 -1.88
N SER A 31 -3.07 2.04 -2.08
CA SER A 31 -3.67 1.11 -1.12
C SER A 31 -2.90 1.07 0.20
N SER A 32 -1.57 1.13 0.15
CA SER A 32 -0.73 1.17 1.34
C SER A 32 -0.95 2.45 2.14
N LEU A 33 -0.93 3.60 1.46
CA LEU A 33 -1.16 4.92 2.08
C LEU A 33 -2.55 5.00 2.73
N ARG A 34 -3.60 4.53 2.04
CA ARG A 34 -4.96 4.51 2.59
C ARG A 34 -5.06 3.72 3.88
N ARG A 35 -4.38 2.57 3.96
CA ARG A 35 -4.37 1.76 5.18
C ARG A 35 -3.59 2.44 6.31
N ILE A 36 -2.50 3.14 5.99
CA ILE A 36 -1.79 3.96 6.97
C ILE A 36 -2.74 5.01 7.53
N ASP A 37 -3.47 5.75 6.69
CA ASP A 37 -4.44 6.77 7.13
C ASP A 37 -5.54 6.19 8.04
N GLU A 38 -6.05 5.00 7.72
CA GLU A 38 -7.07 4.31 8.51
C GLU A 38 -6.59 3.87 9.90
N LEU A 39 -5.31 3.48 10.03
CA LEU A 39 -4.76 2.89 11.26
C LEU A 39 -3.92 3.85 12.09
N GLN A 40 -3.38 4.91 11.49
CA GLN A 40 -2.50 5.86 12.15
C GLN A 40 -3.15 6.51 13.40
N PRO A 41 -4.45 6.87 13.43
CA PRO A 41 -5.07 7.41 14.65
C PRO A 41 -5.15 6.42 15.83
N LYS A 42 -5.01 5.11 15.55
CA LYS A 42 -5.12 4.04 16.56
C LYS A 42 -3.77 3.51 17.00
N ILE A 43 -2.89 3.27 16.03
CA ILE A 43 -1.57 2.64 16.26
C ILE A 43 -0.48 3.72 16.42
N ASN A 44 -0.62 4.85 15.73
CA ASN A 44 0.33 5.96 15.74
C ASN A 44 1.79 5.53 15.48
N ALA A 45 1.99 4.69 14.46
CA ALA A 45 3.29 4.07 14.17
C ALA A 45 4.21 4.93 13.28
N PHE A 46 3.64 5.82 12.48
CA PHE A 46 4.42 6.65 11.54
C PHE A 46 4.63 8.05 12.12
N THR A 47 5.87 8.54 12.13
CA THR A 47 6.18 9.93 12.47
C THR A 47 6.11 10.87 11.26
N HIS A 48 6.27 10.31 10.06
CA HIS A 48 6.16 11.01 8.80
C HIS A 48 5.67 10.05 7.71
N VAL A 49 4.76 10.52 6.85
CA VAL A 49 4.28 9.78 5.68
C VAL A 49 4.43 10.68 4.46
N ALA A 50 5.21 10.23 3.49
CA ALA A 50 5.58 11.02 2.31
C ALA A 50 4.59 10.78 1.14
N HIS A 51 3.31 11.09 1.36
CA HIS A 51 2.20 10.74 0.45
C HIS A 51 2.44 11.14 -1.00
N GLU A 52 2.81 12.40 -1.25
CA GLU A 52 3.00 12.90 -2.61
C GLU A 52 4.18 12.25 -3.30
N SER A 53 5.34 12.20 -2.64
CA SER A 53 6.55 11.65 -3.25
C SER A 53 6.45 10.15 -3.51
N ALA A 54 5.64 9.43 -2.72
CA ALA A 54 5.41 8.01 -2.94
C ALA A 54 4.59 7.73 -4.22
N LEU A 55 3.85 8.72 -4.74
CA LEU A 55 3.00 8.60 -5.92
C LEU A 55 3.59 9.27 -7.18
N ARG A 56 4.82 9.77 -7.11
CA ARG A 56 5.54 10.38 -8.23
C ARG A 56 6.21 9.34 -9.12
#